data_AF-A0A4S2EQG7-F1
#
_entry.id   AF-A0A4S2EQG7-F1
#
_cell.length_a   1.000
_cell.length_b   1.000
_cell.length_c   1.000
_cell.angle_alpha   90.00
_cell.angle_beta   90.00
_cell.angle_gamma   90.00
#
_symmetry.space_group_name_H-M   'P 1'
#
loop_
_entity.id
_entity.type
_entity.pdbx_description
1 polymer ?
#
loop_
_entity_poly.entity_id
_entity_poly.type
_entity_poly.pdbx_seq_one_letter_code
_entity_poly.pdbx_strand_id
1 'polypeptide(L)'
;MTISLEAIVTGMNGGPEAIQQNFNKVKTELERMNGSVVTIPKEQFTQLNGVVSMDREACKCTILKFNNFALMQINTYVGLTMKGWTYREVVSVPKSYFNGYSKFTLLGNTDRVDDENVHYNNDFHPDKGTISIYTRGSEWNNKGAGLAVCGILHN
;
A
#
# COMPACT_ATOMS: atom_id res chain seq x y z
N MET A 1 3.59 20.96 -0.29
CA MET A 1 3.10 21.80 -1.41
C MET A 1 2.01 22.69 -0.82
N THR A 2 2.04 24.00 -1.08
CA THR A 2 1.20 24.98 -0.37
C THR A 2 0.33 25.70 -1.39
N ILE A 3 -0.99 25.66 -1.24
CA ILE A 3 -1.92 26.44 -2.06
C ILE A 3 -1.71 27.92 -1.71
N SER A 4 -1.42 28.76 -2.70
CA SER A 4 -1.31 30.20 -2.50
C SER A 4 -2.68 30.87 -2.66
N LEU A 5 -3.23 31.35 -1.56
CA LEU A 5 -4.52 32.04 -1.51
C LEU A 5 -4.31 33.55 -1.42
N GLU A 6 -5.16 34.30 -2.11
CA GLU A 6 -5.17 35.76 -2.01
C GLU A 6 -5.79 36.19 -0.68
N ALA A 7 -5.21 37.23 -0.07
CA ALA A 7 -5.75 37.81 1.16
C ALA A 7 -7.06 38.54 0.87
N ILE A 8 -8.10 38.23 1.63
CA ILE A 8 -9.42 38.88 1.52
C ILE A 8 -9.57 39.88 2.67
N VAL A 9 -9.83 41.15 2.33
CA VAL A 9 -10.00 42.24 3.31
C VAL A 9 -11.29 43.01 3.05
N THR A 10 -11.86 43.58 4.12
CA THR A 10 -13.11 44.36 4.05
C THR A 10 -12.96 45.59 3.16
N GLY A 11 -13.93 45.84 2.27
CA GLY A 11 -13.92 46.98 1.36
C GLY A 11 -13.02 46.83 0.13
N MET A 12 -12.43 45.65 -0.08
CA MET A 12 -11.64 45.35 -1.27
C MET A 12 -12.46 45.48 -2.55
N ASN A 13 -11.93 46.22 -3.53
CA ASN A 13 -12.49 46.23 -4.88
C ASN A 13 -12.26 44.86 -5.53
N GLY A 14 -13.31 44.22 -6.02
CA GLY A 14 -13.24 42.86 -6.56
C GLY A 14 -13.20 41.73 -5.53
N GLY A 15 -13.65 41.98 -4.29
CA GLY A 15 -13.67 40.99 -3.21
C GLY A 15 -14.39 39.67 -3.56
N PRO A 16 -15.60 39.70 -4.14
CA PRO A 16 -16.30 38.48 -4.57
C PRO A 16 -15.49 37.64 -5.58
N GLU A 17 -14.82 38.27 -6.54
CA GLU A 17 -14.02 37.61 -7.57
C GLU A 17 -12.77 36.93 -6.97
N ALA A 18 -12.10 37.59 -6.03
CA ALA A 18 -10.94 37.03 -5.31
C ALA A 18 -11.34 35.82 -4.45
N ILE A 19 -12.49 35.89 -3.78
CA ILE A 19 -13.06 34.75 -3.04
C ILE A 19 -13.33 33.57 -3.98
N GLN A 20 -13.99 33.82 -5.13
CA GLN A 20 -14.28 32.79 -6.12
C GLN A 20 -13.00 32.15 -6.69
N GLN A 21 -11.96 32.94 -6.97
CA GLN A 21 -10.68 32.41 -7.42
C GLN A 21 -10.00 31.54 -6.35
N ASN A 22 -10.03 31.94 -5.08
CA ASN A 22 -9.52 31.12 -3.99
C ASN A 22 -10.27 29.79 -3.89
N PHE A 23 -11.61 29.79 -4.00
CA PHE A 23 -12.39 28.55 -4.04
C PHE A 23 -12.03 27.67 -5.23
N ASN A 24 -11.83 28.26 -6.42
CA ASN A 24 -11.41 27.50 -7.59
C ASN A 24 -10.01 26.88 -7.41
N LYS A 25 -9.05 27.62 -6.82
CA LYS A 25 -7.72 27.08 -6.49
C LYS A 25 -7.80 25.89 -5.54
N VAL A 26 -8.61 25.99 -4.48
CA VAL A 26 -8.85 24.88 -3.54
C VAL A 26 -9.55 23.71 -4.24
N LYS A 27 -10.59 23.97 -5.03
CA LYS A 27 -11.33 22.95 -5.79
C LYS A 27 -10.43 22.21 -6.77
N THR A 28 -9.64 22.94 -7.58
CA THR A 28 -8.70 22.33 -8.52
C THR A 28 -7.62 21.52 -7.78
N GLU A 29 -7.16 21.97 -6.62
CA GLU A 29 -6.26 21.17 -5.80
C GLU A 29 -6.93 19.91 -5.29
N LEU A 30 -8.19 19.98 -4.84
CA LEU A 30 -8.97 18.81 -4.43
C LEU A 30 -9.25 17.86 -5.60
N GLU A 31 -9.51 18.38 -6.80
CA GLU A 31 -9.69 17.61 -8.05
C GLU A 31 -8.38 16.99 -8.54
N ARG A 32 -7.26 17.70 -8.38
CA ARG A 32 -5.90 17.17 -8.63
C ARG A 32 -5.53 16.10 -7.60
N MET A 33 -5.95 16.29 -6.35
CA MET A 33 -5.86 15.32 -5.26
C MET A 33 -6.91 14.21 -5.37
N ASN A 34 -7.85 14.29 -6.32
CA ASN A 34 -8.88 13.29 -6.55
C ASN A 34 -8.22 12.06 -7.20
N GLY A 35 -7.45 11.39 -6.34
CA GLY A 35 -6.50 10.39 -6.74
C GLY A 35 -7.19 9.27 -7.47
N SER A 36 -6.57 8.80 -8.55
CA SER A 36 -7.10 7.61 -9.19
C SER A 36 -6.96 6.44 -8.23
N VAL A 37 -8.09 5.81 -7.93
CA VAL A 37 -8.13 4.57 -7.17
C VAL A 37 -7.91 3.43 -8.15
N VAL A 38 -6.89 2.63 -7.91
CA VAL A 38 -6.62 1.43 -8.69
C VAL A 38 -6.63 0.23 -7.77
N THR A 39 -7.46 -0.75 -8.10
CA THR A 39 -7.50 -2.04 -7.41
C THR A 39 -6.86 -3.10 -8.28
N ILE A 40 -5.89 -3.84 -7.75
CA ILE A 40 -5.33 -5.00 -8.45
C ILE A 40 -6.33 -6.16 -8.38
N PRO A 41 -6.74 -6.75 -9.50
CA PRO A 41 -7.63 -7.91 -9.51
C PRO A 41 -7.01 -9.08 -8.74
N LYS A 42 -7.83 -9.82 -7.97
CA LYS A 42 -7.37 -10.94 -7.14
C LYS A 42 -6.71 -12.08 -7.94
N GLU A 43 -7.06 -12.21 -9.20
CA GLU A 43 -6.52 -13.19 -10.15
C GLU A 43 -5.06 -12.89 -10.52
N GLN A 44 -4.65 -11.63 -10.42
CA GLN A 44 -3.30 -11.19 -10.78
C GLN A 44 -2.28 -11.32 -9.65
N PHE A 45 -2.73 -11.70 -8.45
CA PHE A 45 -1.83 -12.12 -7.39
C PHE A 45 -1.26 -13.49 -7.74
N THR A 46 0.04 -13.67 -7.62
CA THR A 46 0.70 -14.95 -7.95
C THR A 46 1.40 -15.49 -6.72
N GLN A 47 1.24 -16.80 -6.49
CA GLN A 47 1.95 -17.52 -5.44
C GLN A 47 3.41 -17.68 -5.83
N LEU A 48 4.31 -17.54 -4.87
CA LEU A 48 5.74 -17.78 -5.03
C LEU A 48 6.22 -18.88 -4.09
N ASN A 49 7.33 -19.52 -4.45
CA ASN A 49 8.21 -20.34 -3.61
C ASN A 49 7.58 -21.01 -2.36
N GLY A 50 7.06 -22.23 -2.52
CA GLY A 50 6.62 -23.06 -1.38
C GLY A 50 5.41 -22.53 -0.61
N VAL A 51 4.65 -21.60 -1.20
CA VAL A 51 3.26 -21.34 -0.81
C VAL A 51 2.40 -22.52 -1.26
N VAL A 52 1.69 -23.13 -0.30
CA VAL A 52 0.84 -24.31 -0.50
C VAL A 52 -0.55 -23.90 -0.97
N SER A 53 -1.07 -22.80 -0.44
CA SER A 53 -2.39 -22.28 -0.77
C SER A 53 -2.43 -20.75 -0.67
N MET A 54 -3.37 -20.13 -1.35
CA MET A 54 -3.62 -18.69 -1.29
C MET A 54 -5.12 -18.47 -1.40
N ASP A 55 -5.68 -17.76 -0.41
CA ASP A 55 -7.09 -17.39 -0.42
C ASP A 55 -7.29 -16.24 -1.41
N ARG A 56 -7.96 -16.54 -2.52
CA ARG A 56 -8.24 -15.56 -3.58
C ARG A 56 -9.19 -14.46 -3.13
N GLU A 57 -10.10 -14.72 -2.20
CA GLU A 57 -11.01 -13.68 -1.70
C GLU A 57 -10.33 -12.75 -0.67
N ALA A 58 -9.23 -13.20 -0.08
CA ALA A 58 -8.37 -12.38 0.77
C ALA A 58 -7.44 -11.45 -0.04
N CYS A 59 -7.15 -11.75 -1.31
CA CYS A 59 -6.29 -10.94 -2.17
C CYS A 59 -6.93 -9.60 -2.54
N LYS A 60 -6.45 -8.52 -1.91
CA LYS A 60 -6.92 -7.14 -2.16
C LYS A 60 -5.73 -6.20 -2.15
N CYS A 61 -5.53 -5.43 -3.22
CA CYS A 61 -4.58 -4.32 -3.23
C CYS A 61 -5.27 -3.09 -3.77
N THR A 62 -5.33 -2.04 -2.97
CA THR A 62 -5.88 -0.73 -3.34
C THR A 62 -4.76 0.30 -3.33
N ILE A 63 -4.67 1.05 -4.42
CA ILE A 63 -3.68 2.11 -4.61
C ILE A 63 -4.44 3.42 -4.83
N LEU A 64 -4.27 4.35 -3.91
CA LEU A 64 -4.78 5.72 -4.01
C LEU A 64 -3.66 6.61 -4.57
N LYS A 65 -3.75 6.97 -5.85
CA LYS A 65 -2.67 7.66 -6.56
C LYS A 65 -2.80 9.16 -6.47
N PHE A 66 -1.77 9.84 -5.98
CA PHE A 66 -1.62 11.31 -6.03
C PHE A 66 -0.51 11.66 -7.02
N ASN A 67 -0.29 12.95 -7.31
CA ASN A 67 0.69 13.35 -8.34
C ASN A 67 2.13 12.91 -8.06
N ASN A 68 2.56 12.89 -6.79
CA ASN A 68 3.97 12.68 -6.42
C ASN A 68 4.18 11.43 -5.55
N PHE A 69 3.10 10.79 -5.12
CA PHE A 69 3.13 9.60 -4.28
C PHE A 69 1.81 8.85 -4.43
N ALA A 70 1.76 7.60 -3.97
CA ALA A 70 0.52 6.88 -3.81
C ALA A 70 0.45 6.24 -2.43
N LEU A 71 -0.75 6.18 -1.86
CA LEU A 71 -1.00 5.34 -0.70
C LEU A 71 -1.39 3.95 -1.21
N MET A 72 -0.77 2.91 -0.66
CA MET A 72 -1.06 1.53 -1.02
C MET A 72 -1.43 0.75 0.23
N GLN A 73 -2.46 -0.07 0.11
CA GLN A 73 -2.77 -1.13 1.05
C GLN A 73 -2.93 -2.44 0.29
N ILE A 74 -2.20 -3.46 0.71
CA ILE A 74 -2.29 -4.82 0.19
C ILE A 74 -2.59 -5.78 1.34
N ASN A 75 -3.52 -6.70 1.11
CA ASN A 75 -3.90 -7.77 2.02
C ASN A 75 -4.01 -9.08 1.24
N THR A 76 -3.59 -10.17 1.84
CA THR A 76 -3.81 -11.54 1.33
C THR A 76 -3.63 -12.55 2.47
N TYR A 77 -3.97 -13.81 2.20
CA TYR A 77 -3.78 -14.92 3.13
C TYR A 77 -3.19 -16.12 2.39
N VAL A 78 -2.11 -16.69 2.93
CA VAL A 78 -1.36 -17.79 2.31
C VAL A 78 -1.12 -18.93 3.29
N GLY A 79 -1.18 -20.17 2.82
CA GLY A 79 -0.71 -21.35 3.56
C GLY A 79 0.74 -21.66 3.22
N LEU A 80 1.58 -21.91 4.23
CA LEU A 80 3.01 -22.18 4.03
C LEU A 80 3.61 -23.11 5.10
N THR A 81 4.71 -23.76 4.72
CA THR A 81 5.63 -24.47 5.62
C THR A 81 7.02 -23.85 5.54
N MET A 82 7.52 -23.32 6.67
CA MET A 82 8.82 -22.64 6.76
C MET A 82 9.49 -22.87 8.11
N LYS A 83 10.79 -23.20 8.10
CA LYS A 83 11.63 -23.24 9.31
C LYS A 83 11.66 -21.86 9.98
N GLY A 84 11.94 -21.83 11.28
CA GLY A 84 12.24 -20.57 11.97
C GLY A 84 13.45 -19.86 11.35
N TRP A 85 13.52 -18.54 11.51
CA TRP A 85 14.61 -17.68 11.02
C TRP A 85 14.79 -17.71 9.50
N THR A 86 13.69 -17.85 8.74
CA THR A 86 13.73 -17.97 7.28
C THR A 86 13.04 -16.77 6.62
N TYR A 87 13.74 -16.15 5.67
CA TYR A 87 13.18 -15.15 4.76
C TYR A 87 12.69 -15.80 3.46
N ARG A 88 11.54 -15.37 2.95
CA ARG A 88 11.07 -15.79 1.62
C ARG A 88 10.09 -14.80 0.99
N GLU A 89 10.21 -14.58 -0.31
CA GLU A 89 9.16 -13.96 -1.13
C GLU A 89 8.05 -14.99 -1.40
N VAL A 90 6.80 -14.64 -1.07
CA VAL A 90 5.67 -15.58 -1.04
C VAL A 90 4.52 -15.19 -1.95
N VAL A 91 4.36 -13.91 -2.25
CA VAL A 91 3.32 -13.41 -3.16
C VAL A 91 3.91 -12.36 -4.08
N SER A 92 3.56 -12.39 -5.36
CA SER A 92 3.79 -11.27 -6.28
C SER A 92 2.49 -10.62 -6.74
N VAL A 93 2.59 -9.34 -7.04
CA VAL A 93 1.56 -8.52 -7.69
C VAL A 93 2.20 -7.77 -8.87
N PRO A 94 1.45 -7.44 -9.94
CA PRO A 94 2.07 -6.87 -11.13
C PRO A 94 2.58 -5.45 -10.89
N LYS A 95 3.85 -5.22 -11.21
CA LYS A 95 4.51 -3.91 -11.04
C LYS A 95 3.91 -2.80 -11.88
N SER A 96 3.21 -3.12 -12.98
CA SER A 96 2.55 -2.15 -13.86
C SER A 96 1.57 -1.24 -13.11
N TYR A 97 1.05 -1.68 -11.96
CA TYR A 97 0.14 -0.89 -11.13
C TYR A 97 0.83 0.24 -10.37
N PHE A 98 2.14 0.15 -10.15
CA PHE A 98 2.91 1.10 -9.33
C PHE A 98 3.38 2.34 -10.09
N ASN A 99 3.01 2.52 -11.36
CA ASN A 99 3.22 3.76 -12.11
C ASN A 99 4.64 4.35 -12.05
N GLY A 100 5.67 3.49 -12.02
CA GLY A 100 7.08 3.89 -11.96
C GLY A 100 7.62 4.26 -10.58
N TYR A 101 6.82 4.18 -9.50
CA TYR A 101 7.33 4.37 -8.13
C TYR A 101 8.40 3.34 -7.79
N SER A 102 9.58 3.81 -7.35
CA SER A 102 10.74 2.96 -7.05
C SER A 102 10.96 2.70 -5.55
N LYS A 103 10.30 3.46 -4.68
CA LYS A 103 10.45 3.36 -3.22
C LYS A 103 9.12 3.12 -2.55
N PHE A 104 9.18 2.49 -1.38
CA PHE A 104 8.04 2.22 -0.53
C PHE A 104 8.39 2.54 0.92
N THR A 105 7.68 3.49 1.51
CA THR A 105 7.75 3.77 2.94
C THR A 105 6.68 2.97 3.65
N LEU A 106 7.10 1.95 4.40
CA LEU A 106 6.22 1.11 5.20
C LEU A 106 5.59 1.92 6.33
N LEU A 107 4.26 1.92 6.41
CA LEU A 107 3.51 2.51 7.53
C LEU A 107 2.98 1.45 8.49
N GLY A 108 2.75 0.23 8.00
CA GLY A 108 2.32 -0.90 8.81
C GLY A 108 2.39 -2.20 8.03
N ASN A 109 2.65 -3.28 8.76
CA ASN A 109 2.68 -4.65 8.27
C ASN A 109 2.01 -5.59 9.28
N THR A 110 1.82 -6.86 8.90
CA THR A 110 1.51 -7.89 9.89
C THR A 110 2.78 -8.31 10.61
N ASP A 111 2.69 -8.30 11.94
CA ASP A 111 3.61 -8.98 12.86
C ASP A 111 2.75 -9.87 13.76
N ARG A 112 3.11 -11.16 13.85
CA ARG A 112 2.37 -12.15 14.61
C ARG A 112 3.30 -13.00 15.44
N VAL A 113 2.86 -13.25 16.66
CA VAL A 113 3.40 -14.21 17.62
C VAL A 113 2.23 -15.08 18.09
N ASP A 114 2.37 -16.41 18.04
CA ASP A 114 1.41 -17.33 18.63
C ASP A 114 1.92 -17.98 19.93
N ASP A 115 1.05 -18.70 20.62
CA ASP A 115 1.35 -19.37 21.90
C ASP A 115 2.39 -20.50 21.77
N GLU A 116 2.65 -20.97 20.55
CA GLU A 116 3.67 -21.97 20.23
C GLU A 116 5.03 -21.34 19.90
N ASN A 117 5.17 -20.02 20.16
CA ASN A 117 6.35 -19.22 19.85
C ASN A 117 6.72 -19.29 18.36
N VAL A 118 5.70 -19.41 17.49
CA VAL A 118 5.85 -19.32 16.04
C VAL A 118 5.57 -17.88 15.63
N HIS A 119 6.59 -17.21 15.09
CA HIS A 119 6.52 -15.79 14.79
C HIS A 119 6.72 -15.53 13.31
N TYR A 120 6.04 -14.53 12.76
CA TYR A 120 6.43 -13.94 11.48
C TYR A 120 6.12 -12.46 11.42
N ASN A 121 6.89 -11.76 10.59
CA ASN A 121 6.46 -10.49 10.03
C ASN A 121 6.55 -10.54 8.50
N ASN A 122 5.96 -9.54 7.84
CA ASN A 122 6.01 -9.43 6.39
C ASN A 122 6.47 -8.03 5.95
N ASP A 123 6.92 -7.94 4.70
CA ASP A 123 7.36 -6.68 4.09
C ASP A 123 7.00 -6.64 2.61
N PHE A 124 7.06 -5.47 1.98
CA PHE A 124 6.78 -5.27 0.57
C PHE A 124 7.96 -4.66 -0.18
N HIS A 125 8.34 -5.32 -1.28
CA HIS A 125 9.45 -4.94 -2.14
C HIS A 125 8.90 -4.33 -3.45
N PRO A 126 8.82 -2.99 -3.58
CA PRO A 126 8.20 -2.32 -4.73
C PRO A 126 8.97 -2.56 -6.04
N ASP A 127 10.29 -2.72 -5.94
CA ASP A 127 11.19 -3.01 -7.05
C ASP A 127 10.93 -4.40 -7.67
N LYS A 128 10.39 -5.34 -6.89
CA LYS A 128 10.00 -6.67 -7.37
C LYS A 128 8.49 -6.85 -7.51
N GLY A 129 7.70 -6.00 -6.84
CA GLY A 129 6.27 -6.19 -6.69
C GLY A 129 5.95 -7.44 -5.87
N THR A 130 6.70 -7.70 -4.80
CA THR A 130 6.53 -8.91 -3.99
C THR A 130 6.27 -8.60 -2.54
N ILE A 131 5.49 -9.46 -1.88
CA ILE A 131 5.40 -9.53 -0.42
C ILE A 131 6.31 -10.66 0.04
N SER A 132 7.15 -10.36 1.02
CA SER A 132 7.99 -11.33 1.70
C SER A 132 7.50 -11.63 3.10
N ILE A 133 7.77 -12.82 3.59
CA ILE A 133 7.61 -13.23 4.97
C ILE A 133 8.98 -13.51 5.59
N TYR A 134 9.15 -13.18 6.87
CA TYR A 134 10.29 -13.58 7.67
C TYR A 134 9.82 -14.27 8.95
N THR A 135 10.04 -15.57 9.04
CA THR A 135 9.67 -16.38 10.21
C THR A 135 10.76 -16.32 11.27
N ARG A 136 10.39 -16.43 12.54
CA ARG A 136 11.30 -16.52 13.71
C ARG A 136 10.75 -17.54 14.71
N GLY A 137 11.60 -17.98 15.63
CA GLY A 137 11.21 -18.93 16.66
C GLY A 137 11.02 -20.34 16.11
N SER A 138 9.88 -20.95 16.45
CA SER A 138 9.50 -22.30 16.03
C SER A 138 9.19 -22.38 14.53
N GLU A 139 9.11 -23.61 13.99
CA GLU A 139 8.73 -23.84 12.59
C GLU A 139 7.28 -23.44 12.32
N TRP A 140 7.06 -22.67 11.25
CA TRP A 140 5.74 -22.36 10.72
C TRP A 140 5.27 -23.54 9.85
N ASN A 141 4.72 -24.59 10.45
CA ASN A 141 4.40 -25.84 9.73
C ASN A 141 2.91 -25.96 9.34
N ASN A 142 2.61 -25.91 8.04
CA ASN A 142 1.27 -26.03 7.48
C ASN A 142 0.25 -25.07 8.12
N LYS A 143 0.71 -23.86 8.46
CA LYS A 143 -0.09 -22.80 9.08
C LYS A 143 -0.39 -21.71 8.06
N GLY A 144 -1.55 -21.08 8.19
CA GLY A 144 -1.90 -19.93 7.38
C GLY A 144 -1.36 -18.61 7.95
N ALA A 145 -0.86 -17.74 7.08
CA ALA A 145 -0.34 -16.42 7.41
C ALA A 145 -1.16 -15.36 6.67
N GLY A 146 -1.76 -14.45 7.44
CA GLY A 146 -2.31 -13.21 6.91
C GLY A 146 -1.16 -12.24 6.63
N LEU A 147 -1.09 -11.73 5.41
CA LEU A 147 -0.08 -10.78 4.98
C LEU A 147 -0.78 -9.47 4.66
N ALA A 148 -0.56 -8.46 5.49
CA ALA A 148 -1.02 -7.10 5.24
C ALA A 148 0.18 -6.16 5.17
N VAL A 149 0.14 -5.21 4.24
CA VAL A 149 1.08 -4.09 4.17
C VAL A 149 0.31 -2.82 3.82
N CYS A 150 0.61 -1.73 4.52
CA CYS A 150 0.20 -0.39 4.13
C CYS A 150 1.40 0.54 4.09
N GLY A 151 1.41 1.47 3.13
CA GLY A 151 2.51 2.41 3.02
C GLY A 151 2.38 3.39 1.86
N ILE A 152 3.46 4.13 1.65
CA ILE A 152 3.55 5.21 0.66
C ILE A 152 4.50 4.77 -0.46
N LEU A 153 3.98 4.66 -1.67
CA LEU A 153 4.78 4.55 -2.89
C LEU A 153 5.25 5.93 -3.33
N HIS A 154 6.54 6.08 -3.62
CA HIS A 154 7.12 7.33 -4.10
C HIS A 154 8.43 7.08 -4.86
N ASN A 155 9.05 8.15 -5.34
CA ASN A 155 10.40 8.14 -5.93
C ASN A 155 11.46 8.64 -4.94
#